data_AF-A0A0F0HZ74-F1
#
_entry.id   AF-A0A0F0HZ74-F1
#
_cell.length_a   1.000
_cell.length_b   1.000
_cell.length_c   1.000
_cell.angle_alpha   90.00
_cell.angle_beta   90.00
_cell.angle_gamma   90.00
#
_symmetry.space_group_name_H-M   'P 1'
#
loop_
_entity.id
_entity.type
_entity.pdbx_description
1 polymer ?
#
loop_
_entity_poly.entity_id
_entity_poly.type
_entity_poly.pdbx_seq_one_letter_code
_entity_poly.pdbx_strand_id
1 'polypeptide(L)'
;MLIRTRAEQHPTAAGRRTTGPRVAFAAAAAAGLAGLLVATLGAAPSQASAPVDSQSCRPDGVYTTPGVDVPYCNVYDGSGREQMGADHQRRVIGYFTGWRTGRDGTPAYLVNNIPWDKVTHLNYAFAHVGGDNRLSVGSGGPNNAATGMTFPGVAGAEMDPSLPYQGHFNLLSSNKWWTTGEDPSTTGPWGVWSDLGPC
;
A
#
# COMPACT_ATOMS: atom_id res chain seq x y z
N MET A 1 28.91 10.66 -39.14
CA MET A 1 29.73 11.33 -38.09
C MET A 1 29.16 10.93 -36.74
N LEU A 2 29.98 10.21 -35.99
CA LEU A 2 29.84 9.59 -34.65
C LEU A 2 28.55 9.77 -33.81
N ILE A 3 27.97 8.60 -33.52
CA ILE A 3 27.18 8.26 -32.33
C ILE A 3 28.08 8.39 -31.08
N ARG A 4 27.61 9.04 -30.02
CA ARG A 4 28.21 8.93 -28.68
C ARG A 4 27.12 8.63 -27.64
N THR A 5 26.94 7.34 -27.40
CA THR A 5 26.43 6.77 -26.16
C THR A 5 27.41 7.08 -25.02
N ARG A 6 26.95 7.71 -23.94
CA ARG A 6 27.64 7.68 -22.65
C ARG A 6 26.91 6.67 -21.78
N ALA A 7 27.54 5.51 -21.61
CA ALA A 7 27.24 4.60 -20.51
C ALA A 7 27.89 5.15 -19.25
N GLU A 8 27.12 5.36 -18.19
CA GLU A 8 27.64 5.64 -16.86
C GLU A 8 28.19 4.35 -16.25
N GLN A 9 29.43 4.43 -15.77
CA GLN A 9 30.16 3.31 -15.17
C GLN A 9 29.79 3.17 -13.69
N HIS A 10 29.29 2.00 -13.31
CA HIS A 10 29.16 1.55 -11.93
C HIS A 10 30.54 1.46 -11.25
N PRO A 11 30.72 2.01 -10.03
CA PRO A 11 31.95 1.82 -9.27
C PRO A 11 32.00 0.41 -8.65
N THR A 12 33.14 -0.25 -8.88
CA THR A 12 33.48 -1.59 -8.38
C THR A 12 33.95 -1.54 -6.93
N ALA A 13 33.49 -2.48 -6.11
CA ALA A 13 33.94 -2.68 -4.74
C ALA A 13 35.43 -3.04 -4.68
N ALA A 14 36.20 -2.32 -3.85
CA ALA A 14 37.57 -2.68 -3.49
C ALA A 14 37.61 -3.00 -1.99
N GLY A 15 38.00 -4.22 -1.67
CA GLY A 15 38.20 -4.67 -0.30
C GLY A 15 39.59 -4.33 0.25
N ARG A 16 39.67 -4.45 1.58
CA ARG A 16 40.63 -5.27 2.34
C ARG A 16 41.39 -4.51 3.44
N ARG A 17 41.49 -5.23 4.57
CA ARG A 17 42.58 -5.35 5.56
C ARG A 17 42.42 -4.61 6.90
N THR A 18 42.02 -5.45 7.86
CA THR A 18 42.42 -5.52 9.27
C THR A 18 43.87 -5.09 9.57
N THR A 19 44.03 -4.28 10.61
CA THR A 19 45.18 -4.31 11.54
C THR A 19 44.78 -3.61 12.85
N GLY A 20 44.75 -4.35 13.96
CA GLY A 20 44.84 -3.77 15.30
C GLY A 20 46.30 -3.55 15.70
N PRO A 21 46.54 -2.79 16.78
CA PRO A 21 47.23 -3.39 17.91
C PRO A 21 46.60 -3.04 19.28
N ARG A 22 46.99 -3.86 20.26
CA ARG A 22 46.58 -3.92 21.66
C ARG A 22 47.28 -2.86 22.54
N VAL A 23 46.86 -2.87 23.82
CA VAL A 23 47.52 -2.38 25.06
C VAL A 23 46.98 -1.02 25.51
N ALA A 24 46.56 -0.77 26.77
CA ALA A 24 46.81 -1.42 28.06
C ALA A 24 45.62 -1.27 29.03
N PHE A 25 45.49 -2.24 29.93
CA PHE A 25 44.77 -2.10 31.19
C PHE A 25 45.59 -1.24 32.16
N ALA A 26 44.97 -0.22 32.75
CA ALA A 26 45.45 0.40 33.98
C ALA A 26 44.29 0.42 34.98
N ALA A 27 44.38 -0.46 35.98
CA ALA A 27 43.54 -0.44 37.16
C ALA A 27 44.08 0.61 38.14
N ALA A 28 43.21 1.51 38.59
CA ALA A 28 43.42 2.28 39.80
C ALA A 28 42.14 2.20 40.64
N ALA A 29 42.23 1.48 41.75
CA ALA A 29 41.21 1.42 42.77
C ALA A 29 41.22 2.73 43.58
N ALA A 30 40.05 3.34 43.74
CA ALA A 30 39.78 4.27 44.83
C ALA A 30 38.37 4.00 45.34
N ALA A 31 38.30 3.45 46.55
CA ALA A 31 37.07 3.26 47.29
C ALA A 31 36.51 4.63 47.73
N GLY A 32 35.19 4.79 47.66
CA GLY A 32 34.51 5.89 48.34
C GLY A 32 33.19 6.30 47.72
N LEU A 33 32.12 6.09 48.51
CA LEU A 33 30.78 6.68 48.39
C LEU A 33 29.86 6.08 47.32
N ALA A 34 29.03 5.14 47.78
CA ALA A 34 27.75 4.82 47.19
C ALA A 34 26.85 6.08 47.21
N GLY A 35 26.97 6.91 46.18
CA GLY A 35 26.02 7.96 45.83
C GLY A 35 25.08 7.41 44.77
N LEU A 36 23.80 7.28 45.12
CA LEU A 36 22.71 6.84 44.26
C LEU A 36 22.57 7.82 43.07
N LEU A 37 23.30 7.59 41.98
CA LEU A 37 23.08 8.27 40.70
C LEU A 37 21.81 7.67 40.08
N VAL A 38 20.66 8.25 40.44
CA VAL A 38 19.41 8.05 39.72
C VAL A 38 19.65 8.56 38.30
N ALA A 39 19.86 7.63 37.37
CA ALA A 39 19.85 7.90 35.96
C ALA A 39 18.44 8.30 35.56
N THR A 40 18.12 9.59 35.61
CA THR A 40 17.01 10.15 34.85
C THR A 40 17.42 10.18 33.39
N LEU A 41 17.45 9.01 32.74
CA LEU A 41 17.13 8.96 31.33
C LEU A 41 15.70 9.47 31.22
N GLY A 42 15.58 10.78 30.96
CA GLY A 42 14.33 11.37 30.56
C GLY A 42 13.85 10.56 29.36
N ALA A 43 12.76 9.82 29.55
CA ALA A 43 11.92 9.44 28.44
C ALA A 43 11.58 10.75 27.73
N ALA A 44 12.17 10.99 26.56
CA ALA A 44 11.58 11.95 25.65
C ALA A 44 10.13 11.50 25.53
N PRO A 45 9.13 12.35 25.87
CA PRO A 45 7.75 11.97 25.63
C PRO A 45 7.70 11.61 24.15
N SER A 46 7.28 10.38 23.84
CA SER A 46 6.80 10.07 22.51
C SER A 46 5.86 11.22 22.19
N GLN A 47 6.22 12.05 21.20
CA GLN A 47 5.31 13.03 20.64
C GLN A 47 4.24 12.20 19.93
N ALA A 48 3.30 11.66 20.71
CA ALA A 48 2.00 11.33 20.20
C ALA A 48 1.50 12.65 19.64
N SER A 49 1.42 12.72 18.30
CA SER A 49 0.79 13.84 17.62
C SER A 49 -0.52 14.14 18.34
N ALA A 50 -0.74 15.40 18.72
CA ALA A 50 -2.03 15.79 19.28
C ALA A 50 -3.14 15.27 18.35
N PRO A 51 -4.27 14.79 18.88
CA PRO A 51 -5.35 14.30 18.04
C PRO A 51 -5.72 15.40 17.04
N VAL A 52 -5.54 15.11 15.75
CA VAL A 52 -5.96 16.01 14.69
C VAL A 52 -7.47 16.09 14.78
N ASP A 53 -8.02 17.30 14.94
CA ASP A 53 -9.46 17.49 14.81
C ASP A 53 -9.86 17.11 13.39
N SER A 54 -10.43 15.91 13.25
CA SER A 54 -10.78 15.35 11.96
C SER A 54 -11.82 16.20 11.23
N GLN A 55 -12.58 17.04 11.95
CA GLN A 55 -13.50 17.99 11.31
C GLN A 55 -12.79 19.04 10.46
N SER A 56 -11.51 19.31 10.70
CA SER A 56 -10.71 20.25 9.90
C SER A 56 -10.52 19.80 8.45
N CYS A 57 -10.64 18.50 8.16
CA CYS A 57 -10.55 17.94 6.81
C CYS A 57 -11.92 17.58 6.22
N ARG A 58 -13.03 17.95 6.86
CA ARG A 58 -14.36 17.58 6.40
C ARG A 58 -14.67 18.26 5.05
N PRO A 59 -15.12 17.51 4.02
CA PRO A 59 -15.57 18.12 2.77
C PRO A 59 -16.83 18.97 2.97
N ASP A 60 -16.90 20.08 2.23
CA ASP A 60 -18.06 20.96 2.22
C ASP A 60 -19.36 20.20 1.87
N GLY A 61 -20.42 20.45 2.64
CA GLY A 61 -21.75 19.86 2.40
C GLY A 61 -21.94 18.42 2.89
N VAL A 62 -20.91 17.73 3.40
CA VAL A 62 -21.06 16.36 3.95
C VAL A 62 -21.79 16.41 5.29
N TYR A 63 -22.90 15.68 5.45
CA TYR A 63 -23.55 15.53 6.75
C TYR A 63 -22.66 14.73 7.72
N THR A 64 -22.51 15.22 8.95
CA THR A 64 -21.78 14.52 10.02
C THR A 64 -22.76 13.80 10.93
N THR A 65 -22.54 12.51 11.16
CA THR A 65 -23.32 11.74 12.13
C THR A 65 -23.02 12.25 13.55
N PRO A 66 -24.03 12.76 14.30
CA PRO A 66 -23.80 13.28 15.64
C PRO A 66 -23.18 12.24 16.57
N GLY A 67 -22.18 12.66 17.35
CA GLY A 67 -21.49 11.79 18.32
C GLY A 67 -20.52 10.79 17.70
N VAL A 68 -20.27 10.83 16.39
CA VAL A 68 -19.29 9.99 15.70
C VAL A 68 -18.10 10.83 15.27
N ASP A 69 -16.92 10.46 15.76
CA ASP A 69 -15.66 11.02 15.27
C ASP A 69 -15.27 10.34 13.94
N VAL A 70 -15.68 10.97 12.83
CA VAL A 70 -15.42 10.44 11.48
C VAL A 70 -14.01 10.84 11.06
N PRO A 71 -13.13 9.89 10.65
CA PRO A 71 -11.73 10.17 10.32
C PRO A 71 -11.54 10.75 8.90
N TYR A 72 -12.12 11.92 8.62
CA TYR A 72 -12.00 12.63 7.34
C TYR A 72 -10.55 12.87 6.91
N CYS A 73 -9.66 13.23 7.83
CA CYS A 73 -8.26 13.54 7.49
C CYS A 73 -7.47 12.34 6.92
N ASN A 74 -8.01 11.11 7.00
CA ASN A 74 -7.41 9.96 6.32
C ASN A 74 -7.57 9.98 4.79
N VAL A 75 -8.52 10.76 4.28
CA VAL A 75 -8.90 10.77 2.86
C VAL A 75 -8.94 12.19 2.27
N TYR A 76 -9.10 13.22 3.11
CA TYR A 76 -9.27 14.60 2.68
C TYR A 76 -8.19 15.51 3.28
N ASP A 77 -7.79 16.54 2.54
CA ASP A 77 -6.88 17.59 3.02
C ASP A 77 -7.62 18.62 3.89
N GLY A 78 -6.89 19.58 4.48
CA GLY A 78 -7.47 20.65 5.31
C GLY A 78 -8.37 21.65 4.57
N SER A 79 -8.53 21.52 3.25
CA SER A 79 -9.52 22.23 2.45
C SER A 79 -10.73 21.36 2.10
N GLY A 80 -10.82 20.16 2.68
CA GLY A 80 -11.89 19.19 2.39
C GLY A 80 -11.80 18.56 1.01
N ARG A 81 -10.66 18.69 0.29
CA ARG A 81 -10.45 18.06 -1.01
C ARG A 81 -9.88 16.67 -0.84
N GLU A 82 -10.35 15.74 -1.66
CA GLU A 82 -9.88 14.36 -1.61
C GLU A 82 -8.40 14.26 -2.02
N GLN A 83 -7.64 13.52 -1.22
CA GLN A 83 -6.23 13.24 -1.44
C GLN A 83 -6.13 12.10 -2.48
N MET A 84 -5.71 12.44 -3.71
CA MET A 84 -5.64 11.50 -4.85
C MET A 84 -4.22 11.32 -5.40
N GLY A 85 -3.19 11.74 -4.67
CA GLY A 85 -1.81 11.81 -5.15
C GLY A 85 -1.50 13.11 -5.90
N ALA A 86 -0.21 13.35 -6.19
CA ALA A 86 0.26 14.59 -6.80
C ALA A 86 -0.06 14.70 -8.30
N ASP A 87 -0.24 13.56 -8.95
CA ASP A 87 -0.43 13.40 -10.40
C ASP A 87 -1.91 13.49 -10.83
N HIS A 88 -2.86 13.38 -9.90
CA HIS A 88 -4.30 13.42 -10.19
C HIS A 88 -4.99 14.67 -9.63
N GLN A 89 -5.16 15.69 -10.48
CA GLN A 89 -5.86 16.93 -10.10
C GLN A 89 -7.39 16.77 -10.08
N ARG A 90 -7.93 15.68 -10.61
CA ARG A 90 -9.37 15.39 -10.71
C ARG A 90 -9.60 13.89 -10.52
N ARG A 91 -10.81 13.52 -10.09
CA ARG A 91 -11.23 12.12 -10.08
C ARG A 91 -11.28 11.57 -11.51
N VAL A 92 -10.62 10.44 -11.72
CA VAL A 92 -10.82 9.54 -12.85
C VAL A 92 -11.40 8.25 -12.32
N ILE A 93 -12.67 7.98 -12.64
CA ILE A 93 -13.47 6.90 -12.05
C ILE A 93 -13.76 5.84 -13.12
N GLY A 94 -13.16 4.67 -12.99
CA GLY A 94 -13.40 3.54 -13.89
C GLY A 94 -14.50 2.62 -13.35
N TYR A 95 -15.42 2.17 -14.21
CA TYR A 95 -16.30 1.04 -13.89
C TYR A 95 -15.66 -0.26 -14.40
N PHE A 96 -15.40 -1.18 -13.47
CA PHE A 96 -14.89 -2.51 -13.78
C PHE A 96 -16.04 -3.52 -13.74
N THR A 97 -16.34 -4.12 -14.88
CA THR A 97 -17.45 -5.06 -15.01
C THR A 97 -17.01 -6.49 -14.69
N GLY A 98 -17.58 -7.11 -13.66
CA GLY A 98 -17.21 -8.45 -13.19
C GLY A 98 -17.62 -9.62 -14.10
N TRP A 99 -18.16 -9.35 -15.29
CA TRP A 99 -18.64 -10.38 -16.23
C TRP A 99 -17.72 -10.61 -17.44
N ARG A 100 -16.71 -9.78 -17.69
CA ARG A 100 -15.77 -9.99 -18.81
C ARG A 100 -14.62 -10.93 -18.45
N THR A 101 -14.96 -12.14 -18.05
CA THR A 101 -14.02 -13.16 -17.55
C THR A 101 -13.31 -13.92 -18.66
N GLY A 102 -13.85 -13.91 -19.88
CA GLY A 102 -13.37 -14.68 -21.02
C GLY A 102 -13.61 -16.20 -20.92
N ARG A 103 -14.31 -16.66 -19.89
CA ARG A 103 -14.63 -18.08 -19.69
C ARG A 103 -15.46 -18.69 -20.84
N ASP A 104 -16.29 -17.89 -21.47
CA ASP A 104 -17.12 -18.27 -22.61
C ASP A 104 -16.39 -18.15 -23.97
N GLY A 105 -15.07 -17.92 -23.95
CA GLY A 105 -14.25 -17.73 -25.14
C GLY A 105 -14.32 -16.31 -25.71
N THR A 106 -15.08 -15.39 -25.09
CA THR A 106 -15.05 -13.97 -25.47
C THR A 106 -13.78 -13.28 -24.95
N PRO A 107 -13.41 -12.10 -25.49
CA PRO A 107 -12.27 -11.34 -24.95
C PRO A 107 -12.46 -10.99 -23.47
N ALA A 108 -11.47 -11.35 -22.65
CA ALA A 108 -11.44 -11.00 -21.24
C ALA A 108 -10.99 -9.54 -21.04
N TYR A 109 -11.48 -8.92 -19.97
CA TYR A 109 -10.90 -7.72 -19.38
C TYR A 109 -10.87 -7.95 -17.87
N LEU A 110 -9.69 -8.35 -17.38
CA LEU A 110 -9.46 -8.71 -15.99
C LEU A 110 -8.80 -7.55 -15.23
N VAL A 111 -8.59 -7.73 -13.93
CA VAL A 111 -8.09 -6.68 -13.03
C VAL A 111 -6.68 -6.20 -13.43
N ASN A 112 -5.83 -7.09 -13.96
CA ASN A 112 -4.50 -6.76 -14.48
C ASN A 112 -4.53 -5.90 -15.75
N ASN A 113 -5.68 -5.75 -16.41
CA ASN A 113 -5.82 -4.89 -17.59
C ASN A 113 -6.16 -3.43 -17.23
N ILE A 114 -6.43 -3.14 -15.96
CA ILE A 114 -6.75 -1.79 -15.51
C ILE A 114 -5.50 -0.90 -15.61
N PRO A 115 -5.60 0.29 -16.23
CA PRO A 115 -4.51 1.27 -16.25
C PRO A 115 -4.44 1.95 -14.89
N TRP A 116 -3.85 1.27 -13.91
CA TRP A 116 -3.79 1.70 -12.52
C TRP A 116 -3.15 3.08 -12.35
N ASP A 117 -2.18 3.43 -13.19
CA ASP A 117 -1.52 4.75 -13.23
C ASP A 117 -2.44 5.91 -13.68
N LYS A 118 -3.65 5.62 -14.16
CA LYS A 118 -4.56 6.62 -14.76
C LYS A 118 -5.88 6.77 -14.04
N VAL A 119 -6.18 5.91 -13.09
CA VAL A 119 -7.42 5.93 -12.34
C VAL A 119 -7.17 6.46 -10.93
N THR A 120 -8.18 7.05 -10.34
CA THR A 120 -8.18 7.41 -8.90
C THR A 120 -9.14 6.53 -8.12
N HIS A 121 -10.16 6.01 -8.81
CA HIS A 121 -11.24 5.24 -8.22
C HIS A 121 -11.66 4.14 -9.18
N LEU A 122 -12.09 3.02 -8.60
CA LEU A 122 -12.65 1.91 -9.34
C LEU A 122 -13.99 1.48 -8.73
N ASN A 123 -15.03 1.43 -9.55
CA ASN A 123 -16.35 0.94 -9.19
C ASN A 123 -16.53 -0.48 -9.75
N TYR A 124 -16.62 -1.48 -8.86
CA TYR A 124 -16.93 -2.84 -9.27
C TYR A 124 -18.41 -2.99 -9.62
N ALA A 125 -18.69 -3.43 -10.85
CA ALA A 125 -20.01 -3.59 -11.40
C ALA A 125 -20.33 -5.09 -11.60
N PHE A 126 -21.40 -5.64 -11.02
CA PHE A 126 -22.29 -5.03 -10.03
C PHE A 126 -22.54 -6.01 -8.88
N ALA A 127 -22.70 -5.46 -7.70
CA ALA A 127 -23.42 -6.12 -6.63
C ALA A 127 -24.94 -5.97 -6.85
N HIS A 128 -25.74 -6.72 -6.09
CA HIS A 128 -27.20 -6.61 -6.07
C HIS A 128 -27.72 -6.75 -4.63
N VAL A 129 -29.00 -6.47 -4.42
CA VAL A 129 -29.70 -6.77 -3.17
C VAL A 129 -30.26 -8.18 -3.24
N GLY A 130 -29.83 -9.05 -2.33
CA GLY A 130 -30.30 -10.43 -2.21
C GLY A 130 -31.74 -10.51 -1.67
N GLY A 131 -32.32 -11.71 -1.75
CA GLY A 131 -33.69 -11.95 -1.24
C GLY A 131 -33.86 -11.75 0.27
N ASP A 132 -32.75 -11.68 1.00
CA ASP A 132 -32.65 -11.38 2.44
C ASP A 132 -32.36 -9.89 2.73
N ASN A 133 -32.48 -9.02 1.72
CA ASN A 133 -32.17 -7.59 1.77
C ASN A 133 -30.70 -7.28 2.11
N ARG A 134 -29.77 -8.20 1.83
CA ARG A 134 -28.32 -7.98 1.99
C ARG A 134 -27.65 -7.66 0.66
N LEU A 135 -26.55 -6.91 0.72
CA LEU A 135 -25.67 -6.73 -0.44
C LEU A 135 -25.03 -8.07 -0.81
N SER A 136 -25.06 -8.43 -2.09
CA SER A 136 -24.55 -9.68 -2.62
C SER A 136 -23.80 -9.48 -3.94
N VAL A 137 -22.78 -10.30 -4.17
CA VAL A 137 -22.05 -10.42 -5.45
C VAL A 137 -22.28 -11.78 -6.10
N GLY A 138 -23.42 -12.40 -5.80
CA GLY A 138 -23.78 -13.74 -6.25
C GLY A 138 -23.49 -14.81 -5.21
N SER A 139 -23.95 -16.03 -5.48
CA SER A 139 -23.69 -17.18 -4.62
C SER A 139 -22.19 -17.50 -4.57
N GLY A 140 -21.74 -18.05 -3.45
CA GLY A 140 -20.39 -18.61 -3.36
C GLY A 140 -20.21 -19.79 -4.32
N GLY A 141 -18.97 -20.02 -4.75
CA GLY A 141 -18.59 -21.16 -5.59
C GLY A 141 -17.58 -20.78 -6.66
N PRO A 142 -16.96 -21.77 -7.33
CA PRO A 142 -15.86 -21.56 -8.28
C PRO A 142 -16.27 -20.76 -9.53
N ASN A 143 -17.57 -20.63 -9.78
CA ASN A 143 -18.10 -19.87 -10.90
C ASN A 143 -18.34 -18.39 -10.57
N ASN A 144 -18.20 -17.97 -9.31
CA ASN A 144 -18.38 -16.58 -8.91
C ASN A 144 -17.13 -15.78 -9.31
N ALA A 145 -17.26 -14.91 -10.30
CA ALA A 145 -16.17 -14.07 -10.79
C ALA A 145 -15.61 -13.12 -9.72
N ALA A 146 -16.41 -12.68 -8.74
CA ALA A 146 -15.98 -11.80 -7.68
C ALA A 146 -15.05 -12.51 -6.68
N THR A 147 -15.40 -13.72 -6.25
CA THR A 147 -14.81 -14.34 -5.04
C THR A 147 -14.34 -15.78 -5.19
N GLY A 148 -14.64 -16.47 -6.29
CA GLY A 148 -14.40 -17.92 -6.43
C GLY A 148 -13.69 -18.36 -7.70
N MET A 149 -13.76 -17.56 -8.77
CA MET A 149 -13.12 -17.88 -10.04
C MET A 149 -11.60 -17.66 -10.00
N THR A 150 -10.85 -18.49 -10.72
CA THR A 150 -9.42 -18.29 -10.97
C THR A 150 -9.17 -18.13 -12.47
N PHE A 151 -8.04 -17.52 -12.84
CA PHE A 151 -7.69 -17.21 -14.23
C PHE A 151 -6.35 -17.85 -14.63
N PRO A 152 -6.29 -19.19 -14.74
CA PRO A 152 -5.04 -19.90 -14.96
C PRO A 152 -4.41 -19.52 -16.31
N GLY A 153 -3.08 -19.34 -16.31
CA GLY A 153 -2.33 -18.99 -17.51
C GLY A 153 -2.44 -17.52 -17.94
N VAL A 154 -3.10 -16.66 -17.17
CA VAL A 154 -3.16 -15.22 -17.43
C VAL A 154 -2.16 -14.50 -16.51
N ALA A 155 -1.06 -14.02 -17.09
CA ALA A 155 -0.02 -13.30 -16.37
C ALA A 155 -0.57 -12.04 -15.67
N GLY A 156 -0.26 -11.88 -14.38
CA GLY A 156 -0.75 -10.78 -13.53
C GLY A 156 -2.15 -11.02 -12.96
N ALA A 157 -2.77 -12.17 -13.24
CA ALA A 157 -4.05 -12.58 -12.67
C ALA A 157 -3.91 -13.82 -11.77
N GLU A 158 -2.73 -14.04 -11.21
CA GLU A 158 -2.46 -15.04 -10.19
C GLU A 158 -3.20 -14.68 -8.88
N MET A 159 -3.75 -15.70 -8.22
CA MET A 159 -4.43 -15.48 -6.93
C MET A 159 -3.40 -15.40 -5.81
N ASP A 160 -3.55 -14.43 -4.91
CA ASP A 160 -2.84 -14.39 -3.64
C ASP A 160 -3.41 -15.47 -2.69
N PRO A 161 -2.63 -16.51 -2.35
CA PRO A 161 -3.10 -17.61 -1.51
C PRO A 161 -3.28 -17.23 -0.03
N SER A 162 -2.83 -16.05 0.39
CA SER A 162 -3.03 -15.54 1.76
C SER A 162 -4.43 -15.00 2.01
N LEU A 163 -5.17 -14.67 0.95
CA LEU A 163 -6.54 -14.17 1.04
C LEU A 163 -7.56 -15.32 1.11
N PRO A 164 -8.62 -15.20 1.93
CA PRO A 164 -9.64 -16.25 2.09
C PRO A 164 -10.67 -16.28 0.94
N TYR A 165 -10.38 -15.66 -0.19
CA TYR A 165 -11.25 -15.56 -1.37
C TYR A 165 -10.41 -15.46 -2.64
N GLN A 166 -10.99 -15.88 -3.77
CA GLN A 166 -10.42 -15.81 -5.11
C GLN A 166 -11.09 -14.70 -5.94
N GLY A 167 -11.09 -14.83 -7.27
CA GLY A 167 -11.80 -13.95 -8.18
C GLY A 167 -11.20 -12.56 -8.31
N HIS A 168 -11.99 -11.66 -8.87
CA HIS A 168 -11.61 -10.26 -9.01
C HIS A 168 -11.31 -9.59 -7.67
N PHE A 169 -11.95 -10.00 -6.57
CA PHE A 169 -11.69 -9.39 -5.26
C PHE A 169 -10.33 -9.77 -4.71
N ASN A 170 -9.85 -10.99 -4.97
CA ASN A 170 -8.46 -11.36 -4.67
C ASN A 170 -7.49 -10.44 -5.43
N LEU A 171 -7.64 -10.36 -6.75
CA LEU A 171 -6.79 -9.52 -7.60
C LEU A 171 -6.84 -8.04 -7.22
N LEU A 172 -8.01 -7.50 -6.89
CA LEU A 172 -8.16 -6.11 -6.46
C LEU A 172 -7.47 -5.88 -5.12
N SER A 173 -7.59 -6.81 -4.17
CA SER A 173 -6.91 -6.71 -2.87
C SER A 173 -5.39 -6.78 -2.99
N SER A 174 -4.85 -7.62 -3.87
CA SER A 174 -3.40 -7.70 -4.11
C SER A 174 -2.85 -6.46 -4.83
N ASN A 175 -3.66 -5.82 -5.68
CA ASN A 175 -3.28 -4.54 -6.30
C ASN A 175 -3.46 -3.36 -5.33
N LYS A 176 -4.36 -3.43 -4.34
CA LYS A 176 -4.83 -2.28 -3.54
C LYS A 176 -3.76 -1.49 -2.78
N TRP A 177 -2.56 -2.01 -2.56
CA TRP A 177 -1.46 -1.24 -1.96
C TRP A 177 -1.08 0.02 -2.77
N TRP A 178 -1.57 0.19 -4.01
CA TRP A 178 -1.36 1.41 -4.81
C TRP A 178 -2.46 2.50 -4.64
N THR A 179 -3.66 2.16 -4.13
CA THR A 179 -4.84 3.07 -4.15
C THR A 179 -5.01 3.99 -2.94
N THR A 180 -4.26 3.80 -1.85
CA THR A 180 -4.43 4.56 -0.60
C THR A 180 -3.61 5.86 -0.54
N GLY A 181 -3.20 6.42 -1.68
CA GLY A 181 -2.36 7.61 -1.70
C GLY A 181 -0.95 7.38 -1.13
N GLU A 182 -0.55 6.12 -0.99
CA GLU A 182 0.81 5.71 -0.67
C GLU A 182 1.71 6.10 -1.85
N ASP A 183 2.75 6.88 -1.59
CA ASP A 183 3.75 7.25 -2.60
C ASP A 183 4.69 6.06 -2.83
N PRO A 184 4.71 5.45 -4.03
CA PRO A 184 5.60 4.32 -4.33
C PRO A 184 7.08 4.64 -4.11
N SER A 185 7.48 5.92 -4.18
CA SER A 185 8.85 6.37 -3.94
C SER A 185 9.26 6.40 -2.46
N THR A 186 8.28 6.34 -1.55
CA THR A 186 8.52 6.26 -0.09
C THR A 186 8.63 4.83 0.42
N THR A 187 8.26 3.86 -0.42
CA THR A 187 8.52 2.46 -0.14
C THR A 187 9.99 2.18 -0.43
N GLY A 188 10.71 1.56 0.52
CA GLY A 188 12.14 1.29 0.40
C GLY A 188 12.50 0.43 -0.82
N PRO A 189 13.74 -0.10 -0.94
CA PRO A 189 14.22 -0.83 -2.12
C PRO A 189 13.42 -2.09 -2.55
N TRP A 190 12.28 -2.39 -1.91
CA TRP A 190 11.36 -3.51 -2.15
C TRP A 190 9.88 -3.09 -2.25
N GLY A 191 9.58 -1.87 -2.69
CA GLY A 191 8.22 -1.34 -2.79
C GLY A 191 7.21 -2.15 -3.60
N VAL A 192 5.98 -2.25 -3.06
CA VAL A 192 4.63 -2.66 -3.57
C VAL A 192 4.48 -3.85 -4.53
N TRP A 193 5.55 -4.35 -5.12
CA TRP A 193 5.55 -5.45 -6.08
C TRP A 193 6.31 -6.64 -5.51
N SER A 194 5.72 -7.82 -5.62
CA SER A 194 6.46 -9.07 -5.44
C SER A 194 7.23 -9.37 -6.72
N ASP A 195 8.55 -9.55 -6.62
CA ASP A 195 9.39 -10.04 -7.72
C ASP A 195 8.97 -11.46 -8.08
N LEU A 196 8.54 -11.66 -9.34
CA LEU A 196 8.09 -12.95 -9.87
C LEU A 196 9.21 -13.72 -10.60
N GLY A 197 10.45 -13.21 -10.58
CA GLY A 197 11.59 -13.81 -11.25
C GLY A 197 11.67 -13.50 -12.75
N PRO A 198 12.76 -13.91 -13.42
CA PRO A 198 12.95 -13.66 -14.84
C PRO A 198 11.92 -14.41 -15.70
N CYS A 199 11.41 -13.71 -16.72
CA CYS A 199 10.55 -14.25 -17.77
C CYS A 199 11.17 -15.45 -18.51
#